data_AF-U4VHX3-F1
#
_entry.id   AF-U4VHX3-F1
#
_cell.length_a   1.000
_cell.length_b   1.000
_cell.length_c   1.000
_cell.angle_alpha   90.00
_cell.angle_beta   90.00
_cell.angle_gamma   90.00
#
_symmetry.space_group_name_H-M   'P 1'
#
loop_
_entity.id
_entity.type
_entity.pdbx_description
1 polymer ?
#
loop_
_entity_poly.entity_id
_entity_poly.type
_entity_poly.pdbx_seq_one_letter_code
_entity_poly.pdbx_strand_id
1 'polypeptide(L)'
;MNIALDRRRFLGLMGAAATFPAMSRFADADTPFNFQASWINDAEFCGYFVAADKGFYREEGLDLNYISGGPDVIPESAIIAGKADLTLTTPDTTIKAIVEQGAPFKIIGAQYQKNPIGIVSLAKNPIREPKDLIGKTLAVPPVNVISVEAMLKISGGDRSVPG
;
A
#
# COMPACT_ATOMS: atom_id res chain seq x y z
N MET A 1 47.53 39.07 48.05
CA MET A 1 47.04 37.74 48.47
C MET A 1 47.18 36.81 47.28
N ASN A 2 48.32 36.11 47.16
CA ASN A 2 48.63 35.25 46.02
C ASN A 2 48.02 33.87 46.24
N ILE A 3 47.06 33.49 45.40
CA ILE A 3 46.52 32.13 45.36
C ILE A 3 47.43 31.32 44.44
N ALA A 4 48.32 30.51 45.03
CA ALA A 4 49.12 29.56 44.27
C ALA A 4 48.25 28.36 43.86
N LEU A 5 48.13 28.14 42.56
CA LEU A 5 47.46 26.97 41.97
C LEU A 5 48.37 25.74 42.10
N ASP A 6 48.07 24.88 43.08
CA ASP A 6 48.73 23.59 43.24
C ASP A 6 48.21 22.59 42.19
N ARG A 7 49.12 21.83 41.58
CA ARG A 7 48.86 20.78 40.59
C ARG A 7 47.85 19.73 41.08
N ARG A 8 47.73 19.56 42.40
CA ARG A 8 46.73 18.68 43.05
C ARG A 8 45.31 19.23 43.01
N ARG A 9 45.13 20.56 42.96
CA ARG A 9 43.80 21.20 42.87
C ARG A 9 43.28 21.27 41.43
N PHE A 10 44.16 21.29 40.42
CA PHE A 10 43.76 21.21 39.02
C PHE A 10 43.11 19.87 38.67
N LEU A 11 43.60 18.77 39.25
CA LEU A 11 43.02 17.43 39.05
C LEU A 11 41.69 17.22 39.80
N GLY A 12 41.43 17.99 40.87
CA GLY A 12 40.17 17.92 41.61
C GLY A 12 38.97 18.58 40.90
N LEU A 13 39.23 19.53 40.00
CA LEU A 13 38.17 20.28 39.29
C LEU A 13 37.75 19.66 37.94
N MET A 14 38.46 18.63 37.46
CA MET A 14 38.01 17.84 36.29
C MET A 14 37.09 16.67 36.68
N GLY A 15 36.97 16.35 37.97
CA GLY A 15 36.18 15.21 38.47
C GLY A 15 34.69 15.45 38.66
N ALA A 16 34.19 16.68 38.45
CA ALA A 16 32.82 17.06 38.79
C ALA A 16 31.97 17.55 37.60
N ALA A 17 32.37 17.29 36.35
CA ALA A 17 31.65 17.73 35.16
C ALA A 17 31.14 16.58 34.25
N ALA A 18 31.18 15.32 34.68
CA ALA A 18 30.94 14.17 33.81
C ALA A 18 29.72 13.30 34.20
N THR A 19 28.71 13.87 34.84
CA THR A 19 27.41 13.19 35.04
C THR A 19 26.25 14.06 34.57
N PHE A 20 26.32 14.55 33.33
CA PHE A 20 25.08 14.58 32.57
C PHE A 20 24.77 13.12 32.24
N PRO A 21 23.61 12.56 32.65
CA PRO A 21 23.16 11.36 32.00
C PRO A 21 23.06 11.74 30.52
N ALA A 22 23.93 11.18 29.69
CA ALA A 22 23.62 11.08 28.29
C ALA A 22 22.29 10.35 28.28
N MET A 23 21.19 11.08 28.10
CA MET A 23 20.01 10.47 27.53
C MET A 23 20.53 9.93 26.22
N SER A 24 20.77 8.62 26.21
CA SER A 24 20.78 7.85 24.99
C SER A 24 19.46 8.20 24.33
N ARG A 25 19.48 9.19 23.45
CA ARG A 25 18.52 9.23 22.37
C ARG A 25 18.85 7.95 21.63
N PHE A 26 18.18 6.86 22.01
CA PHE A 26 17.86 5.86 21.02
C PHE A 26 17.19 6.69 19.93
N ALA A 27 17.94 6.97 18.86
CA ALA A 27 17.31 7.06 17.58
C ALA A 27 16.68 5.67 17.45
N ASP A 28 15.41 5.54 17.86
CA ASP A 28 14.62 4.39 17.46
C ASP A 28 14.75 4.40 15.94
N ALA A 29 15.48 3.41 15.42
CA ALA A 29 15.55 3.25 13.98
C ALA A 29 14.12 2.92 13.54
N ASP A 30 13.56 3.76 12.68
CA ASP A 30 12.24 3.55 12.12
C ASP A 30 12.14 2.10 11.59
N THR A 31 11.05 1.42 11.92
CA THR A 31 10.84 0.02 11.52
C THR A 31 10.61 -0.03 10.02
N PRO A 32 11.38 -0.82 9.24
CA PRO A 32 11.16 -0.95 7.81
C PRO A 32 9.72 -1.42 7.53
N PHE A 33 9.04 -0.73 6.63
CA PHE A 33 7.64 -0.99 6.30
C PHE A 33 7.46 -1.02 4.78
N ASN A 34 7.33 -2.22 4.23
CA ASN A 34 7.19 -2.44 2.78
C ASN A 34 5.72 -2.43 2.38
N PHE A 35 5.33 -1.43 1.59
CA PHE A 35 3.99 -1.31 1.05
C PHE A 35 3.98 -1.59 -0.46
N GLN A 36 3.27 -2.64 -0.88
CA GLN A 36 3.10 -2.98 -2.29
C GLN A 36 1.80 -2.39 -2.84
N ALA A 37 1.92 -1.50 -3.82
CA ALA A 37 0.80 -0.93 -4.54
C ALA A 37 0.20 -1.92 -5.54
N SER A 38 -1.08 -1.76 -5.86
CA SER A 38 -1.83 -2.61 -6.80
C SER A 38 -1.61 -2.23 -8.26
N TRP A 39 -1.29 -0.98 -8.55
CA TRP A 39 -1.28 -0.45 -9.93
C TRP A 39 -0.18 0.58 -10.15
N ILE A 40 -0.11 1.10 -11.38
CA ILE A 40 0.71 2.26 -11.72
C ILE A 40 0.14 3.50 -11.01
N ASN A 41 1.02 4.29 -10.41
CA ASN A 41 0.62 5.47 -9.65
C ASN A 41 -0.08 6.52 -10.53
N ASP A 42 -1.31 6.84 -10.17
CA ASP A 42 -2.03 8.03 -10.60
C ASP A 42 -2.48 8.89 -9.39
N ALA A 43 -3.42 9.81 -9.60
CA ALA A 43 -3.92 10.70 -8.57
C ALA A 43 -4.53 9.97 -7.34
N GLU A 44 -5.03 8.74 -7.49
CA GLU A 44 -5.67 7.99 -6.39
C GLU A 44 -4.69 7.59 -5.28
N PHE A 45 -3.39 7.50 -5.61
CA PHE A 45 -2.34 7.09 -4.67
C PHE A 45 -1.66 8.28 -3.97
N CYS A 46 -2.03 9.52 -4.29
CA CYS A 46 -1.30 10.71 -3.80
C CYS A 46 -1.23 10.80 -2.26
N GLY A 47 -2.23 10.26 -1.56
CA GLY A 47 -2.28 10.25 -0.10
C GLY A 47 -1.08 9.55 0.55
N TYR A 48 -0.57 8.47 -0.06
CA TYR A 48 0.59 7.74 0.46
C TYR A 48 1.87 8.57 0.39
N PHE A 49 2.07 9.26 -0.72
CA PHE A 49 3.24 10.12 -0.93
C PHE A 49 3.17 11.37 -0.05
N VAL A 50 2.00 12.01 0.05
CA VAL A 50 1.81 13.17 0.94
C VAL A 50 2.04 12.78 2.40
N ALA A 51 1.61 11.60 2.83
CA ALA A 51 1.87 11.10 4.19
C ALA A 51 3.37 10.85 4.43
N ALA A 52 4.09 10.31 3.44
CA ALA A 52 5.54 10.13 3.50
C ALA A 52 6.28 11.47 3.58
N ASP A 53 5.92 12.43 2.72
CA ASP A 53 6.53 13.77 2.66
C ASP A 53 6.26 14.58 3.94
N LYS A 54 5.05 14.46 4.50
CA LYS A 54 4.68 15.10 5.78
C LYS A 54 5.27 14.40 7.01
N GLY A 55 5.89 13.23 6.85
CA GLY A 55 6.53 12.50 7.94
C GLY A 55 5.59 11.64 8.79
N PHE A 56 4.33 11.45 8.39
CA PHE A 56 3.35 10.70 9.20
C PHE A 56 3.77 9.25 9.47
N TYR A 57 4.46 8.59 8.53
CA TYR A 57 5.02 7.26 8.79
C TYR A 57 6.12 7.29 9.85
N ARG A 58 7.01 8.29 9.80
CA ARG A 58 8.10 8.46 10.77
C ARG A 58 7.60 8.84 12.16
N GLU A 59 6.52 9.63 12.23
CA GLU A 59 5.85 9.95 13.51
C GLU A 59 5.32 8.69 14.20
N GLU A 60 4.94 7.66 13.42
CA GLU A 60 4.53 6.34 13.90
C GLU A 60 5.70 5.33 13.98
N GLY A 61 6.95 5.78 13.78
CA GLY A 61 8.15 4.94 13.84
C GLY A 61 8.29 3.95 12.67
N LEU A 62 7.75 4.27 11.49
CA LEU A 62 7.80 3.45 10.28
C LEU A 62 8.66 4.10 9.18
N ASP A 63 9.56 3.31 8.59
CA ASP A 63 10.32 3.67 7.40
C ASP A 63 9.63 3.08 6.16
N LEU A 64 8.80 3.89 5.51
CA LEU A 64 8.02 3.44 4.36
C LEU A 64 8.93 3.17 3.15
N ASN A 65 8.94 1.92 2.69
CA ASN A 65 9.36 1.54 1.36
C ASN A 65 8.13 1.31 0.47
N TYR A 66 7.80 2.30 -0.37
CA TYR A 66 6.70 2.21 -1.32
C TYR A 66 7.14 1.46 -2.59
N ILE A 67 6.57 0.28 -2.82
CA ILE A 67 6.85 -0.57 -3.98
C ILE A 67 5.74 -0.35 -5.01
N SER A 68 6.11 0.17 -6.17
CA SER A 68 5.17 0.44 -7.27
C SER A 68 4.46 -0.84 -7.76
N GLY A 69 3.20 -0.68 -8.16
CA GLY A 69 2.42 -1.73 -8.82
C GLY A 69 2.57 -1.68 -10.34
N GLY A 70 1.68 -2.38 -11.04
CA GLY A 70 1.68 -2.43 -12.49
C GLY A 70 0.75 -3.50 -13.06
N PRO A 71 0.62 -3.56 -14.39
CA PRO A 71 -0.26 -4.52 -15.08
C PRO A 71 0.08 -5.98 -14.80
N ASP A 72 1.36 -6.27 -14.55
CA ASP A 72 1.88 -7.62 -14.31
C ASP A 72 2.14 -7.90 -12.82
N VAL A 73 1.81 -6.96 -11.93
CA VAL A 73 2.04 -7.12 -10.49
C VAL A 73 0.85 -7.84 -9.85
N ILE A 74 1.16 -8.84 -9.03
CA ILE A 74 0.19 -9.58 -8.23
C ILE A 74 0.48 -9.30 -6.75
N PRO A 75 -0.19 -8.32 -6.12
CA PRO A 75 0.13 -7.91 -4.75
C PRO A 75 -0.01 -9.05 -3.73
N GLU A 76 -0.99 -9.94 -3.91
CA GLU A 76 -1.20 -11.11 -3.05
C GLU A 76 0.04 -12.00 -2.97
N SER A 77 0.73 -12.20 -4.10
CA SER A 77 1.95 -12.99 -4.13
C SER A 77 3.10 -12.31 -3.37
N ALA A 78 3.16 -10.97 -3.36
CA ALA A 78 4.18 -10.23 -2.64
C ALA A 78 4.05 -10.40 -1.12
N ILE A 79 2.83 -10.27 -0.58
CA ILE A 79 2.59 -10.46 0.87
C ILE A 79 2.69 -11.93 1.28
N ILE A 80 2.21 -12.89 0.46
CA ILE A 80 2.37 -14.33 0.73
C ILE A 80 3.85 -14.72 0.79
N ALA A 81 4.67 -14.15 -0.11
CA ALA A 81 6.11 -14.41 -0.15
C ALA A 81 6.91 -13.65 0.92
N GLY A 82 6.26 -12.84 1.77
CA GLY A 82 6.92 -12.02 2.80
C GLY A 82 7.76 -10.87 2.23
N LYS A 83 7.50 -10.45 0.99
CA LYS A 83 8.19 -9.30 0.35
C LYS A 83 7.53 -7.96 0.66
N ALA A 84 6.30 -7.98 1.16
CA ALA A 84 5.54 -6.80 1.55
C ALA A 84 4.86 -7.05 2.90
N ASP A 85 4.82 -6.02 3.75
CA ASP A 85 4.14 -6.02 5.06
C ASP A 85 2.67 -5.64 4.91
N LEU A 86 2.38 -4.80 3.92
CA LEU A 86 1.04 -4.39 3.53
C LEU A 86 0.94 -4.36 2.00
N THR A 87 -0.18 -4.83 1.47
CA THR A 87 -0.52 -4.70 0.06
C THR A 87 -1.83 -3.95 -0.11
N LEU A 88 -1.89 -3.11 -1.15
CA LEU A 88 -3.15 -2.72 -1.74
C LEU A 88 -3.48 -3.71 -2.86
N THR A 89 -4.75 -4.08 -2.96
CA THR A 89 -5.23 -5.08 -3.92
C THR A 89 -6.68 -4.81 -4.33
N THR A 90 -7.20 -5.56 -5.29
CA THR A 90 -8.61 -5.56 -5.71
C THR A 90 -9.40 -6.66 -5.00
N PRO A 91 -10.73 -6.48 -4.86
CA PRO A 91 -11.59 -7.53 -4.28
C PRO A 91 -11.51 -8.85 -5.05
N ASP A 92 -11.46 -8.80 -6.38
CA ASP A 92 -11.49 -9.98 -7.25
C ASP A 92 -10.31 -10.92 -6.99
N THR A 93 -9.09 -10.40 -7.02
CA THR A 93 -7.87 -11.20 -6.82
C THR A 93 -7.70 -11.61 -5.36
N THR A 94 -8.13 -10.77 -4.42
CA THR A 94 -8.13 -11.09 -2.99
C THR A 94 -9.06 -12.25 -2.67
N ILE A 95 -10.31 -12.20 -3.14
CA ILE A 95 -11.30 -13.26 -2.95
C ILE A 95 -10.78 -14.56 -3.57
N LYS A 96 -10.25 -14.50 -4.79
CA LYS A 96 -9.66 -15.66 -5.45
C LYS A 96 -8.54 -16.30 -4.61
N ALA A 97 -7.60 -15.50 -4.12
CA ALA A 97 -6.50 -16.00 -3.30
C ALA A 97 -6.99 -16.62 -1.98
N ILE A 98 -7.99 -16.05 -1.32
CA ILE A 98 -8.56 -16.61 -0.09
C ILE A 98 -9.29 -17.93 -0.37
N VAL A 99 -10.18 -17.95 -1.38
CA VAL A 99 -11.05 -19.10 -1.64
C VAL A 99 -10.31 -20.27 -2.28
N GLU A 100 -9.44 -20.00 -3.25
CA GLU A 100 -8.74 -21.06 -3.99
C GLU A 100 -7.44 -21.50 -3.31
N GLN A 101 -6.73 -20.58 -2.65
CA GLN A 101 -5.40 -20.84 -2.11
C GLN A 101 -5.36 -20.86 -0.58
N GLY A 102 -6.48 -20.58 0.09
CA GLY A 102 -6.55 -20.53 1.55
C GLY A 102 -5.70 -19.40 2.14
N ALA A 103 -5.48 -18.31 1.39
CA ALA A 103 -4.59 -17.24 1.80
C ALA A 103 -5.06 -16.61 3.14
N PRO A 104 -4.21 -16.55 4.18
CA PRO A 104 -4.59 -16.12 5.52
C PRO A 104 -4.58 -14.60 5.67
N PHE A 105 -5.18 -13.88 4.73
CA PHE A 105 -5.15 -12.42 4.71
C PHE A 105 -6.01 -11.81 5.81
N LYS A 106 -5.52 -10.71 6.38
CA LYS A 106 -6.29 -9.82 7.25
C LYS A 106 -6.56 -8.51 6.52
N ILE A 107 -7.81 -8.27 6.18
CA ILE A 107 -8.24 -7.02 5.52
C ILE A 107 -8.37 -5.94 6.60
N ILE A 108 -7.57 -4.88 6.52
CA ILE A 108 -7.52 -3.80 7.51
C ILE A 108 -8.23 -2.50 7.07
N GLY A 109 -8.68 -2.43 5.83
CA GLY A 109 -9.36 -1.26 5.30
C GLY A 109 -9.78 -1.40 3.85
N ALA A 110 -10.56 -0.43 3.38
CA ALA A 110 -10.94 -0.29 1.99
C ALA A 110 -10.68 1.16 1.55
N GLN A 111 -9.75 1.36 0.61
CA GLN A 111 -9.46 2.69 0.05
C GLN A 111 -10.69 3.21 -0.72
N TYR A 112 -11.30 2.33 -1.52
CA TYR A 112 -12.57 2.59 -2.20
C TYR A 112 -13.72 1.90 -1.50
N GLN A 113 -14.66 2.69 -0.97
CA GLN A 113 -15.89 2.19 -0.35
C GLN A 113 -16.90 1.65 -1.39
N LYS A 114 -16.75 2.06 -2.65
CA LYS A 114 -17.50 1.56 -3.80
C LYS A 114 -16.50 1.19 -4.88
N ASN A 115 -16.68 0.01 -5.49
CA ASN A 115 -15.82 -0.43 -6.56
C ASN A 115 -15.95 0.54 -7.77
N PRO A 116 -14.85 1.16 -8.24
CA PRO A 116 -14.89 2.11 -9.36
C PRO A 116 -14.95 1.44 -10.74
N ILE A 117 -14.93 0.10 -10.83
CA ILE A 117 -15.02 -0.62 -12.10
C ILE A 117 -16.32 -0.24 -12.84
N GLY A 118 -16.15 0.13 -14.11
CA GLY A 118 -17.26 0.46 -15.00
C GLY A 118 -16.94 0.13 -16.45
N ILE A 119 -17.99 0.05 -17.27
CA ILE A 119 -17.87 -0.11 -18.72
C ILE A 119 -17.89 1.26 -19.36
N VAL A 120 -16.86 1.55 -20.14
CA VAL A 120 -16.77 2.79 -20.92
C VAL A 120 -17.09 2.47 -22.37
N SER A 121 -17.90 3.32 -23.01
CA SER A 121 -18.27 3.19 -24.41
C SER A 121 -18.16 4.54 -25.13
N LEU A 122 -17.95 4.49 -26.45
CA LEU A 122 -17.95 5.71 -27.26
C LEU A 122 -19.37 6.26 -27.34
N ALA A 123 -19.52 7.59 -27.27
CA ALA A 123 -20.82 8.24 -27.38
C ALA A 123 -21.60 7.87 -28.67
N LYS A 124 -20.88 7.60 -29.77
CA LYS A 124 -21.46 7.17 -31.06
C LYS A 124 -21.97 5.72 -31.08
N ASN A 125 -21.58 4.90 -30.11
CA ASN A 125 -21.98 3.49 -29.96
C ASN A 125 -22.17 3.21 -28.46
N PRO A 126 -23.20 3.80 -27.84
CA PRO A 126 -23.33 3.82 -26.39
C PRO A 126 -23.73 2.43 -25.85
N ILE A 127 -23.15 2.05 -24.73
CA ILE A 127 -23.58 0.95 -23.86
C ILE A 127 -24.20 1.60 -22.63
N ARG A 128 -25.51 1.42 -22.45
CA ARG A 128 -26.27 2.03 -21.35
C ARG A 128 -26.75 1.02 -20.33
N GLU A 129 -26.90 -0.22 -20.76
CA GLU A 129 -27.31 -1.33 -19.91
C GLU A 129 -26.67 -2.65 -20.34
N PRO A 130 -26.61 -3.65 -19.44
CA PRO A 130 -25.91 -4.91 -19.73
C PRO A 130 -26.36 -5.62 -21.01
N LYS A 131 -27.64 -5.51 -21.41
CA LYS A 131 -28.14 -6.13 -22.65
C LYS A 131 -27.47 -5.57 -23.91
N ASP A 132 -26.98 -4.33 -23.87
CA ASP A 132 -26.33 -3.69 -25.00
C ASP A 132 -24.97 -4.34 -25.32
N LEU A 133 -24.43 -5.17 -24.42
CA LEU A 133 -23.19 -5.91 -24.63
C LEU A 133 -23.37 -7.16 -25.50
N ILE A 134 -24.60 -7.62 -25.72
CA ILE A 134 -24.87 -8.84 -26.50
C ILE A 134 -24.34 -8.66 -27.93
N GLY A 135 -23.49 -9.58 -28.37
CA GLY A 135 -22.87 -9.55 -29.69
C GLY A 135 -21.74 -8.52 -29.84
N LYS A 136 -21.28 -7.88 -28.75
CA LYS A 136 -20.11 -6.98 -28.75
C LYS A 136 -18.93 -7.64 -28.05
N THR A 137 -17.72 -7.26 -28.44
CA THR A 137 -16.50 -7.64 -27.75
C THR A 137 -16.19 -6.63 -26.65
N LEU A 138 -16.08 -7.11 -25.40
CA LEU A 138 -15.68 -6.30 -24.25
C LEU A 138 -14.23 -6.60 -23.89
N ALA A 139 -13.37 -5.58 -23.93
CA ALA A 139 -12.00 -5.68 -23.44
C ALA A 139 -12.01 -5.61 -21.90
N VAL A 140 -11.45 -6.62 -21.24
CA VAL A 140 -11.43 -6.74 -19.77
C VAL A 140 -10.02 -7.11 -19.32
N PRO A 141 -9.38 -6.30 -18.45
CA PRO A 141 -8.13 -6.71 -17.81
C PRO A 141 -8.33 -7.99 -16.99
N PRO A 142 -7.36 -8.93 -16.95
CA PRO A 142 -7.49 -10.19 -16.22
C PRO A 142 -7.95 -10.04 -14.77
N VAL A 143 -7.49 -8.99 -14.09
CA VAL A 143 -7.81 -8.69 -12.69
C VAL A 143 -9.29 -8.31 -12.45
N ASN A 144 -10.05 -7.98 -13.50
CA ASN A 144 -11.45 -7.54 -13.41
C ASN A 144 -12.45 -8.55 -13.98
N VAL A 145 -11.97 -9.72 -14.45
CA VAL A 145 -12.82 -10.71 -15.14
C VAL A 145 -13.92 -11.23 -14.22
N ILE A 146 -13.62 -11.47 -12.94
CA ILE A 146 -14.59 -11.99 -11.96
C ILE A 146 -15.74 -10.99 -11.77
N SER A 147 -15.43 -9.71 -11.55
CA SER A 147 -16.42 -8.64 -11.42
C SER A 147 -17.30 -8.50 -12.67
N VAL A 148 -16.71 -8.56 -13.87
CA VAL A 148 -17.48 -8.45 -15.12
C VAL A 148 -18.39 -9.67 -15.32
N GLU A 149 -17.90 -10.88 -15.07
CA GLU A 149 -18.70 -12.11 -15.18
C GLU A 149 -19.85 -12.12 -14.18
N ALA A 150 -19.60 -11.71 -12.94
CA ALA A 150 -20.64 -11.58 -11.91
C ALA A 150 -21.73 -10.59 -12.36
N MET A 151 -21.34 -9.43 -12.91
CA MET A 151 -22.27 -8.42 -13.41
C MET A 151 -23.11 -8.95 -14.59
N LEU A 152 -22.50 -9.65 -15.55
CA LEU A 152 -23.23 -10.26 -16.67
C LEU A 152 -24.25 -11.30 -16.18
N LYS A 153 -23.84 -12.19 -15.27
CA LYS A 153 -24.70 -13.23 -14.72
C LYS A 153 -25.87 -12.67 -13.93
N ILE A 154 -25.66 -11.65 -13.09
CA ILE A 154 -26.72 -10.98 -12.32
C ILE A 154 -27.71 -10.28 -13.27
N SER A 155 -27.22 -9.76 -14.39
CA SER A 155 -28.04 -9.04 -15.36
C SER A 155 -28.77 -9.95 -16.36
N GLY A 156 -28.63 -11.28 -16.22
CA GLY A 156 -29.22 -12.26 -17.14
C GLY A 156 -28.54 -12.33 -18.52
N GLY A 157 -27.34 -11.75 -18.67
CA GLY A 157 -26.55 -11.83 -19.89
C GLY A 157 -25.63 -13.05 -19.89
N ASP A 158 -25.76 -13.92 -20.88
CA ASP A 158 -24.82 -15.01 -21.13
C ASP A 158 -23.65 -14.52 -22.02
N ARG A 159 -22.46 -15.06 -21.77
CA ARG A 159 -21.21 -14.69 -22.45
C ARG A 159 -21.22 -15.27 -23.87
N SER A 160 -21.91 -14.64 -24.79
CA SER A 160 -21.72 -14.87 -26.23
C SER A 160 -20.51 -14.09 -26.73
N VAL A 161 -19.31 -14.48 -26.30
CA VAL A 161 -18.04 -13.97 -26.85
C VAL A 161 -17.35 -15.14 -27.58
N PRO A 162 -17.10 -15.06 -28.89
CA PRO A 162 -16.24 -16.02 -29.58
C PRO A 162 -14.80 -15.85 -29.08
N GLY A 163 -14.11 -16.97 -28.93
CA GLY A 163 -12.72 -17.04 -28.40
C GLY A 163 -11.66 -16.40 -29.28
#